data_AF-A0A7S1NLY6-F1
#
_entry.id   AF-A0A7S1NLY6-F1
#
_cell.length_a   1.000
_cell.length_b   1.000
_cell.length_c   1.000
_cell.angle_alpha   90.00
_cell.angle_beta   90.00
_cell.angle_gamma   90.00
#
_symmetry.space_group_name_H-M   'P 1'
#
loop_
_entity.id
_entity.type
_entity.pdbx_description
1 polymer ?
#
loop_
_entity_poly.entity_id
_entity_poly.type
_entity_poly.pdbx_seq_one_letter_code
_entity_poly.pdbx_strand_id
1 'polypeptide(L)'
;CLPYRFNATADSGQITVTRTDHPSKGWEMALSVSCYGFPTVGFRTEAGACQGPTALVFDHFDDVDCRVRCLNTANCTAYTRTVTGAGTQWCRLYYSTIGILSGDGRAQYTCHLKLVGMAPAGVHTCPVNTQAVTPEECNLYLGAFGGEWVHSEYDGRFPPGCYFWGPDRATYFNTHPTGAPQNQ
;
A
#
# COMPACT_ATOMS: atom_id res chain seq x y z
N CYS A 1 -11.42 32.91 -12.71
CA CYS A 1 -11.73 31.48 -12.96
C CYS A 1 -12.30 30.88 -11.68
N LEU A 2 -13.53 30.38 -11.69
CA LEU A 2 -14.08 29.65 -10.55
C LEU A 2 -13.42 28.26 -10.50
N PRO A 3 -13.04 27.74 -9.31
CA PRO A 3 -12.50 26.39 -9.21
C PRO A 3 -13.61 25.38 -9.55
N TYR A 4 -13.32 24.47 -10.47
CA TYR A 4 -14.19 23.33 -10.75
C TYR A 4 -14.34 22.49 -9.49
N ARG A 5 -15.57 22.10 -9.16
CA ARG A 5 -15.87 21.26 -7.99
C ARG A 5 -16.43 19.92 -8.46
N PHE A 6 -15.92 18.85 -7.84
CA PHE A 6 -16.26 17.48 -8.20
C PHE A 6 -16.62 16.69 -6.95
N ASN A 7 -17.45 15.67 -7.15
CA ASN A 7 -17.67 14.60 -6.19
C ASN A 7 -17.30 13.28 -6.86
N ALA A 8 -16.53 12.44 -6.17
CA ALA A 8 -16.16 11.13 -6.65
C ALA A 8 -16.67 10.08 -5.67
N THR A 9 -17.40 9.09 -6.17
CA THR A 9 -17.88 7.95 -5.41
C THR A 9 -17.33 6.66 -6.01
N ALA A 10 -16.95 5.72 -5.16
CA ALA A 10 -16.51 4.40 -5.56
C ALA A 10 -17.47 3.37 -4.96
N ASP A 11 -18.08 2.55 -5.81
CA ASP A 11 -18.96 1.46 -5.40
C ASP A 11 -18.70 0.25 -6.28
N SER A 12 -18.52 -0.93 -5.68
CA SER A 12 -18.53 -2.22 -6.38
C SER A 12 -17.61 -2.29 -7.62
N GLY A 13 -16.42 -1.68 -7.55
CA GLY A 13 -15.45 -1.68 -8.65
C GLY A 13 -15.67 -0.61 -9.74
N GLN A 14 -16.67 0.26 -9.56
CA GLN A 14 -16.95 1.39 -10.44
C GLN A 14 -16.65 2.71 -9.74
N ILE A 15 -15.89 3.58 -10.40
CA ILE A 15 -15.66 4.96 -9.96
C ILE A 15 -16.60 5.87 -10.76
N THR A 16 -17.44 6.61 -10.05
CA THR A 16 -18.32 7.63 -10.63
C THR A 16 -17.83 9.00 -10.23
N VAL A 17 -17.59 9.87 -11.20
CA VAL A 17 -17.16 11.26 -10.96
C VAL A 17 -18.24 12.20 -11.49
N THR A 18 -18.74 13.07 -10.63
CA THR A 18 -19.80 14.04 -10.96
C THR A 18 -19.30 15.46 -10.73
N ARG A 19 -19.53 16.36 -11.69
CA ARG A 19 -19.34 17.80 -11.52
C ARG A 19 -20.43 18.37 -10.62
N THR A 20 -20.04 19.00 -9.52
CA THR A 20 -20.99 19.61 -8.57
C THR A 20 -21.27 21.09 -8.86
N ASP A 21 -20.48 21.70 -9.74
CA ASP A 21 -20.65 23.08 -10.19
C ASP A 21 -21.62 23.22 -11.37
N HIS A 22 -21.69 22.21 -12.26
CA HIS A 22 -22.56 22.21 -13.45
C HIS A 22 -23.10 20.81 -13.79
N PRO A 23 -24.11 20.31 -13.06
CA PRO A 23 -24.62 18.93 -13.21
C PRO A 23 -25.39 18.67 -14.52
N SER A 24 -25.79 19.71 -15.25
CA SER A 24 -26.53 19.61 -16.51
C SER A 24 -25.68 19.58 -17.77
N LYS A 25 -24.35 19.81 -17.66
CA LYS A 25 -23.44 19.74 -18.81
C LYS A 25 -22.82 18.35 -18.87
N GLY A 26 -23.29 17.56 -19.83
CA GLY A 26 -22.83 16.20 -20.08
C GLY A 26 -21.35 16.08 -20.44
N TRP A 27 -20.94 14.82 -20.52
CA TRP A 27 -19.58 14.26 -20.58
C TRP A 27 -18.66 14.86 -21.67
N GLU A 28 -17.92 15.91 -21.33
CA GLU A 28 -16.69 16.29 -22.04
C GLU A 28 -15.60 16.58 -21.01
N MET A 29 -15.07 15.52 -20.41
CA MET A 29 -13.86 15.58 -19.61
C MET A 29 -12.92 14.49 -20.09
N ALA A 30 -11.70 14.84 -20.47
CA ALA A 30 -10.60 13.89 -20.61
C ALA A 30 -10.16 13.45 -19.21
N LEU A 31 -10.94 12.55 -18.59
CA LEU A 31 -10.60 11.97 -17.31
C LEU A 31 -9.61 10.82 -17.57
N SER A 32 -8.35 11.01 -17.20
CA SER A 32 -7.40 9.89 -17.14
C SER A 32 -7.59 9.15 -15.82
N VAL A 33 -8.39 8.09 -15.83
CA VAL A 33 -8.47 7.15 -14.71
C VAL A 33 -7.33 6.14 -14.89
N SER A 34 -6.25 6.32 -14.13
CA SER A 34 -5.18 5.33 -14.08
C SER A 34 -5.56 4.25 -13.06
N CYS A 35 -6.08 3.13 -13.54
CA CYS A 35 -6.18 1.91 -12.75
C CYS A 35 -4.79 1.27 -12.66
N TYR A 36 -4.08 1.54 -11.59
CA TYR A 36 -2.86 0.80 -11.29
C TYR A 36 -3.29 -0.59 -10.82
N GLY A 37 -2.94 -1.63 -11.60
CA GLY A 37 -2.81 -2.98 -11.07
C GLY A 37 -1.69 -2.98 -10.06
N PHE A 38 -1.98 -2.53 -8.83
CA PHE A 38 -0.98 -2.40 -7.80
C PHE A 38 -0.57 -3.82 -7.36
N PRO A 39 0.73 -4.11 -7.18
CA PRO A 39 1.09 -5.05 -6.12
C PRO A 39 0.37 -4.60 -4.85
N THR A 40 -0.23 -5.50 -4.07
CA THR A 40 -1.10 -5.13 -2.95
C THR A 40 -0.34 -4.29 -1.91
N VAL A 41 -0.32 -2.97 -2.09
CA VAL A 41 0.48 -2.08 -1.26
C VAL A 41 -0.32 -1.68 -0.03
N GLY A 42 -0.11 -2.43 1.05
CA GLY A 42 -0.68 -2.16 2.37
C GLY A 42 0.24 -1.26 3.20
N PHE A 43 -0.22 -0.90 4.40
CA PHE A 43 0.66 -0.34 5.42
C PHE A 43 0.47 -1.06 6.76
N ARG A 44 1.56 -1.54 7.38
CA ARG A 44 1.56 -1.90 8.81
C ARG A 44 1.72 -0.62 9.62
N THR A 45 1.00 -0.51 10.72
CA THR A 45 1.08 0.65 11.61
C THR A 45 1.74 0.30 12.93
N GLU A 46 2.67 1.14 13.37
CA GLU A 46 3.38 1.00 14.64
C GLU A 46 3.41 2.33 15.39
N ALA A 47 3.46 2.27 16.72
CA ALA A 47 3.58 3.46 17.55
C ALA A 47 4.96 4.10 17.38
N GLY A 48 5.02 5.43 17.30
CA GLY A 48 6.27 6.17 17.15
C GLY A 48 6.55 6.68 15.75
N ALA A 49 7.68 7.36 15.60
CA ALA A 49 8.20 7.71 14.30
C ALA A 49 8.97 6.52 13.71
N CYS A 50 8.95 6.39 12.40
CA CYS A 50 9.67 5.34 11.71
C CYS A 50 11.19 5.47 11.92
N GLN A 51 11.82 4.35 12.28
CA GLN A 51 13.26 4.19 12.46
C GLN A 51 13.80 3.07 11.57
N GLY A 52 15.09 3.17 11.21
CA GLY A 52 15.78 2.19 10.40
C GLY A 52 17.22 2.02 10.85
N PRO A 53 17.92 1.00 10.31
CA PRO A 53 19.26 0.61 10.77
C PRO A 53 20.36 1.60 10.36
N THR A 54 20.06 2.55 9.47
CA THR A 54 20.97 3.59 8.98
C THR A 54 20.26 4.95 8.97
N ALA A 55 21.02 6.02 8.75
CA ALA A 55 20.44 7.36 8.54
C ALA A 55 19.48 7.32 7.36
N LEU A 56 18.19 7.49 7.66
CA LEU A 56 17.14 7.42 6.66
C LEU A 56 17.10 8.71 5.84
N VAL A 57 16.98 8.58 4.53
CA VAL A 57 16.61 9.71 3.67
C VAL A 57 15.11 9.92 3.82
N PHE A 58 14.70 11.16 4.11
CA PHE A 58 13.30 11.50 4.26
C PHE A 58 12.96 12.85 3.64
N ASP A 59 11.72 12.96 3.17
CA ASP A 59 11.10 14.24 2.81
C ASP A 59 10.08 14.61 3.89
N HIS A 60 10.04 15.89 4.26
CA HIS A 60 9.12 16.43 5.24
C HIS A 60 8.02 17.25 4.58
N PHE A 61 6.79 17.10 5.07
CA PHE A 61 5.61 17.80 4.59
C PHE A 61 4.81 18.34 5.76
N ASP A 62 4.32 19.57 5.62
CA ASP A 62 3.44 20.23 6.58
C ASP A 62 1.96 19.84 6.39
N ASP A 63 1.71 18.60 5.92
CA ASP A 63 0.39 18.01 5.71
C ASP A 63 0.35 16.55 6.21
N VAL A 64 -0.80 15.87 6.07
CA VAL A 64 -1.01 14.47 6.49
C VAL A 64 -1.23 13.51 5.31
N ASP A 65 -1.05 13.98 4.07
CA ASP A 65 -1.33 13.20 2.85
C ASP A 65 -0.19 12.22 2.50
N CYS A 66 0.70 11.94 3.45
CA CYS A 66 1.81 11.01 3.29
C CYS A 66 1.39 9.60 2.85
N ARG A 67 0.18 9.14 3.17
CA ARG A 67 -0.32 7.86 2.68
C ARG A 67 -0.37 7.84 1.15
N VAL A 68 -1.04 8.83 0.56
CA VAL A 68 -1.21 8.92 -0.89
C VAL A 68 0.13 9.19 -1.56
N ARG A 69 0.96 10.08 -0.98
CA ARG A 69 2.32 10.33 -1.48
C ARG A 69 3.14 9.05 -1.49
N CYS A 70 3.13 8.26 -0.42
CA CYS A 70 3.95 7.05 -0.32
C CYS A 70 3.48 5.94 -1.25
N LEU A 71 2.18 5.83 -1.50
CA LEU A 71 1.63 4.92 -2.51
C LEU A 71 2.10 5.28 -3.92
N ASN A 72 2.13 6.58 -4.25
CA ASN A 72 2.51 7.06 -5.58
C ASN A 72 4.03 7.23 -5.78
N THR A 73 4.83 7.14 -4.72
CA THR A 73 6.29 7.18 -4.82
C THR A 73 6.87 5.77 -4.80
N ALA A 74 7.49 5.36 -5.91
CA ALA A 74 8.01 4.01 -6.12
C ALA A 74 8.97 3.57 -5.00
N ASN A 75 9.86 4.47 -4.56
CA ASN A 75 10.90 4.15 -3.57
C ASN A 75 10.50 4.45 -2.12
N CYS A 76 9.27 4.90 -1.87
CA CYS A 76 8.82 5.11 -0.49
C CYS A 76 8.69 3.77 0.21
N THR A 77 9.24 3.67 1.41
CA THR A 77 9.23 2.46 2.24
C THR A 77 8.37 2.59 3.48
N ALA A 78 8.20 3.80 3.99
CA ALA A 78 7.34 4.09 5.11
C ALA A 78 6.99 5.58 5.15
N TYR A 79 6.03 5.93 5.98
CA TYR A 79 5.84 7.32 6.38
C TYR A 79 5.50 7.43 7.87
N THR A 80 5.92 8.53 8.49
CA THR A 80 5.49 8.94 9.82
C THR A 80 4.43 10.01 9.66
N ARG A 81 3.40 9.99 10.49
CA ARG A 81 2.47 11.12 10.67
C ARG A 81 2.28 11.44 12.14
N THR A 82 1.89 12.67 12.44
CA THR A 82 1.44 13.02 13.80
C THR A 82 0.10 12.37 14.13
N VAL A 83 -0.10 12.03 15.40
CA VAL A 83 -1.40 11.59 15.92
C VAL A 83 -2.34 12.79 15.98
N THR A 84 -3.61 12.58 15.64
CA THR A 84 -4.65 13.62 15.71
C THR A 84 -4.72 14.21 17.12
N GLY A 85 -4.51 15.52 17.25
CA GLY A 85 -4.50 16.22 18.54
C GLY A 85 -3.11 16.46 19.15
N ALA A 86 -2.02 16.00 18.52
CA ALA A 86 -0.65 16.23 19.01
C ALA A 86 -0.07 17.63 18.66
N GLY A 87 -0.87 18.54 18.10
CA GLY A 87 -0.44 19.88 17.66
C GLY A 87 -0.38 20.00 16.14
N THR A 88 0.69 20.62 15.62
CA THR A 88 0.89 20.83 14.18
C THR A 88 0.88 19.51 13.42
N GLN A 89 0.04 19.44 12.39
CA GLN A 89 -0.05 18.28 11.52
C GLN A 89 1.09 18.31 10.50
N TRP A 90 1.87 17.24 10.49
CA TRP A 90 2.94 17.04 9.53
C TRP A 90 3.17 15.56 9.33
N CYS A 91 3.88 15.25 8.25
CA CYS A 91 4.27 13.89 7.95
C CYS A 91 5.66 13.84 7.30
N ARG A 92 6.27 12.66 7.30
CA ARG A 92 7.57 12.39 6.67
C ARG A 92 7.51 11.11 5.87
N LEU A 93 7.96 11.15 4.63
CA LEU A 93 8.17 9.94 3.82
C LEU A 93 9.61 9.48 3.99
N TYR A 94 9.81 8.16 4.01
CA TYR A 94 11.14 7.56 4.12
C TYR A 94 11.46 6.73 2.89
N TYR A 95 12.73 6.79 2.49
CA TYR A 95 13.30 6.05 1.37
C TYR A 95 14.52 5.29 1.89
N SER A 96 14.40 3.97 2.06
CA SER A 96 15.47 3.14 2.61
C SER A 96 15.72 1.93 1.73
N THR A 97 16.99 1.61 1.50
CA THR A 97 17.40 0.37 0.82
C THR A 97 17.44 -0.85 1.72
N ILE A 98 17.46 -0.65 3.04
CA ILE A 98 17.61 -1.71 4.06
C ILE A 98 16.35 -1.78 4.95
N GLY A 99 15.24 -1.25 4.46
CA GLY A 99 13.97 -1.24 5.17
C GLY A 99 13.93 -0.27 6.36
N ILE A 100 12.71 0.06 6.76
CA ILE A 100 12.38 0.68 8.04
C ILE A 100 12.02 -0.49 8.95
N LEU A 101 12.58 -0.55 10.15
CA LEU A 101 12.45 -1.73 11.00
C LEU A 101 11.28 -1.63 11.97
N SER A 102 11.00 -0.42 12.47
CA SER A 102 9.90 -0.23 13.41
C SER A 102 9.58 1.23 13.68
N GLY A 103 8.45 1.46 14.36
CA GLY A 103 8.19 2.70 15.08
C GLY A 103 8.97 2.78 16.40
N ASP A 104 9.40 3.97 16.80
CA ASP A 104 10.17 4.19 18.04
C ASP A 104 9.34 4.28 19.33
N GLY A 105 8.05 3.96 19.29
CA GLY A 105 7.17 3.94 20.47
C GLY A 105 6.68 5.31 20.95
N ARG A 106 7.07 6.42 20.32
CA ARG A 106 6.57 7.76 20.70
C ARG A 106 5.08 7.91 20.39
N ALA A 107 4.25 8.09 21.42
CA ALA A 107 2.79 8.22 21.30
C ALA A 107 2.31 9.42 20.46
N GLN A 108 3.19 10.37 20.16
CA GLN A 108 2.89 11.58 19.37
C GLN A 108 2.82 11.29 17.86
N TYR A 109 3.34 10.14 17.45
CA TYR A 109 3.56 9.76 16.07
C TYR A 109 3.03 8.37 15.78
N THR A 110 2.71 8.13 14.52
CA THR A 110 2.41 6.80 13.99
C THR A 110 3.29 6.55 12.79
N CYS A 111 4.00 5.42 12.81
CA CYS A 111 4.78 4.92 11.71
C CYS A 111 3.92 3.99 10.86
N HIS A 112 3.97 4.17 9.55
CA HIS A 112 3.25 3.37 8.57
C HIS A 112 4.26 2.75 7.60
N LEU A 113 4.56 1.45 7.77
CA LEU A 113 5.50 0.71 6.93
C LEU A 113 4.78 0.19 5.69
N LYS A 114 5.30 0.51 4.50
CA LYS A 114 4.73 0.09 3.22
C LYS A 114 4.97 -1.41 3.03
N LEU A 115 3.89 -2.17 2.98
CA LEU A 115 3.90 -3.61 2.72
C LEU A 115 3.67 -3.85 1.23
N VAL A 116 4.24 -4.93 0.70
CA VAL A 116 3.92 -5.42 -0.63
C VAL A 116 3.50 -6.88 -0.51
N GLY A 117 2.21 -7.16 -0.70
CA GLY A 117 1.69 -8.52 -0.59
C GLY A 117 1.88 -9.37 -1.84
N MET A 118 2.33 -8.82 -2.98
CA MET A 118 2.63 -9.60 -4.18
C MET A 118 3.90 -9.09 -4.86
N ALA A 119 4.83 -10.00 -5.16
CA ALA A 119 5.93 -9.70 -6.07
C ALA A 119 5.38 -9.52 -7.51
N PRO A 120 5.98 -8.65 -8.34
CA PRO A 120 5.64 -8.58 -9.75
C PRO A 120 5.76 -9.95 -10.44
N ALA A 121 4.95 -10.17 -11.49
CA ALA A 121 5.01 -11.40 -12.28
C ALA A 121 6.46 -11.67 -12.76
N GLY A 122 6.91 -12.92 -12.66
CA GLY A 122 8.28 -13.30 -13.00
C GLY A 122 9.34 -13.03 -11.91
N VAL A 123 8.97 -12.41 -10.78
CA VAL A 123 9.88 -12.12 -9.66
C VAL A 123 9.50 -12.96 -8.44
N HIS A 124 10.50 -13.60 -7.81
CA HIS A 124 10.33 -14.44 -6.62
C HIS A 124 10.90 -13.79 -5.35
N THR A 125 11.32 -12.52 -5.44
CA THR A 125 11.76 -11.71 -4.32
C THR A 125 10.85 -10.50 -4.18
N CYS A 126 10.69 -10.02 -2.95
CA CYS A 126 10.02 -8.75 -2.73
C CYS A 126 10.78 -7.64 -3.46
N PRO A 127 10.08 -6.66 -4.08
CA PRO A 127 10.73 -5.50 -4.64
C PRO A 127 11.72 -4.87 -3.66
N VAL A 128 12.82 -4.35 -4.17
CA VAL A 128 13.81 -3.64 -3.38
C VAL A 128 13.09 -2.59 -2.53
N ASN A 129 13.43 -2.49 -1.24
CA ASN A 129 12.84 -1.56 -0.28
C ASN A 129 11.47 -1.96 0.30
N THR A 130 11.04 -3.21 0.13
CA THR A 130 9.75 -3.70 0.65
C THR A 130 9.97 -4.87 1.61
N GLN A 131 9.07 -5.01 2.60
CA GLN A 131 9.11 -6.12 3.53
C GLN A 131 8.11 -7.19 3.07
N ALA A 132 8.55 -8.46 3.12
CA ALA A 132 7.66 -9.59 2.96
C ALA A 132 6.58 -9.55 4.05
N VAL A 133 5.34 -9.75 3.64
CA VAL A 133 4.21 -9.84 4.58
C VAL A 133 4.32 -11.11 5.42
N THR A 134 3.84 -11.09 6.66
CA THR A 134 3.67 -12.31 7.47
C THR A 134 2.43 -13.10 7.02
N PRO A 135 2.25 -14.37 7.44
CA PRO A 135 1.00 -15.09 7.20
C PRO A 135 -0.24 -14.35 7.75
N GLU A 136 -0.11 -13.74 8.93
CA GLU A 136 -1.18 -12.98 9.57
C GLU A 136 -1.51 -11.73 8.77
N GLU A 137 -0.49 -11.04 8.24
CA GLU A 137 -0.67 -9.90 7.35
C GLU A 137 -1.24 -10.33 5.99
N CYS A 138 -0.91 -11.53 5.50
CA CYS A 138 -1.47 -12.10 4.28
C CYS A 138 -2.99 -12.28 4.39
N ASN A 139 -3.47 -12.76 5.54
CA ASN A 139 -4.90 -12.87 5.84
C ASN A 139 -5.64 -11.51 5.90
N LEU A 140 -4.95 -10.38 6.08
CA LEU A 140 -5.60 -9.07 6.03
C LEU A 140 -5.94 -8.63 4.59
N TYR A 141 -5.32 -9.22 3.57
CA TYR A 141 -5.58 -8.86 2.17
C TYR A 141 -6.93 -9.39 1.64
N LEU A 142 -7.61 -10.28 2.36
CA LEU A 142 -8.95 -10.78 2.00
C LEU A 142 -9.97 -9.66 1.77
N GLY A 143 -10.01 -8.70 2.69
CA GLY A 143 -10.97 -7.58 2.66
C GLY A 143 -10.72 -6.59 1.51
N ALA A 144 -9.53 -6.59 0.92
CA ALA A 144 -9.20 -5.71 -0.19
C ALA A 144 -9.52 -6.32 -1.57
N PHE A 145 -9.60 -7.65 -1.69
CA PHE A 145 -9.74 -8.32 -2.99
C PHE A 145 -10.90 -9.33 -3.09
N GLY A 146 -11.62 -9.56 -1.99
CA GLY A 146 -12.82 -10.40 -1.93
C GLY A 146 -12.53 -11.90 -1.96
N GLY A 147 -11.35 -12.33 -1.53
CA GLY A 147 -10.94 -13.73 -1.45
C GLY A 147 -11.13 -14.34 -0.07
N GLU A 148 -10.88 -15.65 0.05
CA GLU A 148 -10.86 -16.39 1.33
C GLU A 148 -9.42 -16.79 1.70
N TRP A 149 -9.08 -16.73 2.99
CA TRP A 149 -7.80 -17.25 3.49
C TRP A 149 -7.88 -18.76 3.61
N VAL A 150 -6.95 -19.45 2.98
CA VAL A 150 -6.93 -20.91 3.02
C VAL A 150 -5.94 -21.39 4.08
N HIS A 151 -4.63 -21.29 3.80
CA HIS A 151 -3.58 -21.72 4.73
C HIS A 151 -2.19 -21.25 4.28
N SER A 152 -1.21 -21.45 5.16
CA SER A 152 0.21 -21.39 4.82
C SER A 152 0.72 -22.72 4.30
N GLU A 153 1.61 -22.71 3.33
CA GLU A 153 2.15 -23.89 2.67
C GLU A 153 3.68 -23.82 2.45
N TYR A 154 4.24 -24.92 1.96
CA TYR A 154 5.64 -25.03 1.54
C TYR A 154 5.70 -25.74 0.19
N ASP A 155 5.63 -24.99 -0.90
CA ASP A 155 5.59 -25.54 -2.27
C ASP A 155 6.51 -24.77 -3.22
N GLY A 156 7.45 -25.48 -3.85
CA GLY A 156 8.41 -24.86 -4.78
C GLY A 156 7.80 -24.39 -6.11
N ARG A 157 6.55 -24.74 -6.42
CA ARG A 157 5.85 -24.35 -7.66
C ARG A 157 5.15 -22.99 -7.57
N PHE A 158 4.99 -22.47 -6.36
CA PHE A 158 4.31 -21.20 -6.11
C PHE A 158 5.30 -20.15 -5.61
N PRO A 159 5.01 -18.85 -5.78
CA PRO A 159 5.93 -17.81 -5.34
C PRO A 159 6.03 -17.79 -3.81
N PRO A 160 7.18 -17.43 -3.23
CA PRO A 160 7.26 -17.16 -1.80
C PRO A 160 6.38 -15.98 -1.40
N GLY A 161 5.87 -16.04 -0.17
CA GLY A 161 5.02 -15.00 0.40
C GLY A 161 3.55 -15.18 0.08
N CYS A 162 2.79 -14.08 0.14
CA CYS A 162 1.35 -14.09 -0.06
C CYS A 162 1.03 -14.16 -1.56
N TYR A 163 0.11 -15.05 -1.94
CA TYR A 163 -0.34 -15.15 -3.32
C TYR A 163 -1.81 -15.53 -3.41
N PHE A 164 -2.43 -15.21 -4.55
CA PHE A 164 -3.80 -15.59 -4.86
C PHE A 164 -3.82 -16.69 -5.92
N TRP A 165 -4.73 -17.64 -5.75
CA TRP A 165 -4.94 -18.72 -6.71
C TRP A 165 -6.41 -18.91 -7.04
N GLY A 166 -6.64 -19.28 -8.31
CA GLY A 166 -7.97 -19.61 -8.82
C GLY A 166 -8.91 -18.40 -9.02
N PRO A 167 -10.07 -18.63 -9.64
CA PRO A 167 -11.08 -17.60 -9.89
C PRO A 167 -11.69 -17.05 -8.60
N ASP A 168 -11.71 -17.86 -7.54
CA ASP A 168 -12.25 -17.52 -6.22
C ASP A 168 -11.27 -16.68 -5.38
N ARG A 169 -10.08 -16.37 -5.92
CA ARG A 169 -9.02 -15.58 -5.28
C ARG A 169 -8.67 -16.10 -3.88
N ALA A 170 -8.58 -17.43 -3.78
CA ALA A 170 -8.12 -18.09 -2.58
C ALA A 170 -6.70 -17.60 -2.23
N THR A 171 -6.51 -17.19 -0.99
CA THR A 171 -5.29 -16.55 -0.51
C THR A 171 -4.45 -17.56 0.26
N TYR A 172 -3.18 -17.65 -0.10
CA TYR A 172 -2.22 -18.60 0.46
C TYR A 172 -0.95 -17.87 0.87
N PHE A 173 -0.22 -18.43 1.84
CA PHE A 173 1.10 -17.96 2.22
C PHE A 173 2.14 -19.05 2.03
N ASN A 174 3.00 -18.92 1.02
CA ASN A 174 4.03 -19.90 0.76
C ASN A 174 5.35 -19.55 1.47
N THR A 175 5.86 -20.49 2.24
CA THR A 175 7.11 -20.37 3.01
C THR A 175 8.33 -20.89 2.26
N HIS A 176 8.17 -21.39 1.02
CA HIS A 176 9.27 -21.94 0.24
C HIS A 176 10.25 -20.85 -0.23
N PRO A 177 11.53 -20.84 0.21
CA PRO A 177 12.45 -19.71 0.02
C PRO A 177 12.83 -19.43 -1.44
N THR A 178 12.71 -20.43 -2.32
CA THR A 178 12.99 -20.33 -3.76
C THR A 178 11.80 -20.76 -4.60
N GLY A 179 10.59 -20.49 -4.11
CA GLY A 179 9.35 -20.80 -4.84
C GLY A 179 9.33 -20.18 -6.24
N ALA A 180 8.73 -20.88 -7.21
CA ALA A 180 8.68 -20.44 -8.59
C ALA A 180 7.89 -19.11 -8.71
N PRO A 181 8.28 -18.20 -9.61
CA PRO A 181 7.57 -16.95 -9.79
C PRO A 181 6.10 -17.17 -10.19
N GLN A 182 5.23 -16.22 -9.86
CA GLN A 182 3.85 -16.27 -10.32
C GLN A 182 3.81 -16.21 -11.85
N ASN A 183 3.39 -17.31 -12.47
CA ASN A 183 3.09 -17.34 -13.89
C ASN A 183 1.76 -16.61 -14.10
N GLN A 184 1.72 -15.69 -15.07
CA GLN A 184 0.50 -14.99 -15.47
C GLN A 184 -0.57 -15.94 -15.99
#